data_AF-A0AA43A355-F1
#
_entry.id   AF-A0AA43A355-F1
#
_cell.length_a   1.000
_cell.length_b   1.000
_cell.length_c   1.000
_cell.angle_alpha   90.00
_cell.angle_beta   90.00
_cell.angle_gamma   90.00
#
_symmetry.space_group_name_H-M   'P 1'
#
loop_
_entity.id
_entity.type
_entity.pdbx_description
1 polymer ?
#
loop_
_entity_poly.entity_id
_entity_poly.type
_entity_poly.pdbx_seq_one_letter_code
_entity_poly.pdbx_strand_id
1 'polypeptide(L)' 'MENVWVAFGLTIFAGLATGIGSAIAFLAKRSNYRFLSISTGFSAGVMLYVSFVEIFVKGTDALVEAYGNYWGHWINA' A
#
# COMPACT_ATOMS: atom_id res chain seq x y z
N MET A 1 0.87 2.54 24.29
CA MET A 1 2.22 3.05 23.98
C MET A 1 3.07 2.04 23.21
N GLU A 2 2.92 0.74 23.44
CA GLU A 2 3.69 -0.33 22.77
C GLU A 2 3.64 -0.24 21.23
N ASN A 3 2.45 -0.05 20.65
CA ASN A 3 2.26 0.02 19.19
C ASN A 3 2.85 1.29 18.55
N VAL A 4 3.11 2.34 19.33
CA VAL A 4 3.60 3.63 18.79
C VAL A 4 5.03 3.46 18.28
N TRP A 5 5.89 2.78 19.03
CA TRP A 5 7.27 2.54 18.64
C TRP A 5 7.37 1.64 17.40
N VAL A 6 6.51 0.62 17.31
CA VAL A 6 6.45 -0.28 16.15
C VAL A 6 5.94 0.46 14.92
N ALA A 7 4.83 1.19 15.03
CA ALA A 7 4.28 1.97 13.92
C ALA A 7 5.24 3.05 13.44
N PHE A 8 5.95 3.71 14.37
CA PHE A 8 6.97 4.69 14.06
C PHE A 8 8.16 4.08 13.32
N GLY A 9 8.67 2.93 13.80
CA GLY A 9 9.72 2.18 13.12
C GLY A 9 9.32 1.78 11.69
N LEU A 10 8.11 1.23 11.51
CA LEU A 10 7.57 0.89 10.20
C LEU A 10 7.46 2.11 9.28
N THR A 11 7.05 3.26 9.81
CA THR A 11 6.94 4.51 9.04
C THR A 11 8.30 5.02 8.58
N ILE A 12 9.32 4.96 9.44
CA ILE A 12 10.70 5.29 9.07
C ILE A 12 11.19 4.37 7.95
N PHE A 13 10.99 3.06 8.07
CA PHE A 13 11.39 2.10 7.05
C PHE A 13 10.69 2.37 5.71
N ALA A 14 9.38 2.67 5.72
CA ALA A 14 8.66 3.04 4.52
C ALA A 14 9.21 4.33 3.87
N GLY A 15 9.56 5.33 4.67
CA GLY A 15 10.20 6.56 4.21
C GLY A 15 11.58 6.32 3.58
N LEU A 16 12.42 5.50 4.22
CA LEU A 16 13.72 5.11 3.69
C LEU A 16 13.60 4.34 2.37
N ALA A 17 12.66 3.40 2.27
CA ALA A 17 12.39 2.65 1.05
C ALA A 17 11.98 3.59 -0.11
N THR A 18 11.16 4.61 0.17
CA THR A 18 10.78 5.64 -0.81
C THR A 18 11.97 6.48 -1.24
N GLY A 19 12.85 6.85 -0.30
CA GLY A 19 14.10 7.56 -0.58
C GLY A 19 15.05 6.77 -1.46
N ILE A 20 15.18 5.46 -1.24
CA ILE A 20 15.99 4.57 -2.08
C ILE A 20 15.37 4.46 -3.49
N GLY A 21 14.05 4.26 -3.58
CA GLY A 21 13.34 4.18 -4.86
C GLY A 21 13.49 5.46 -5.69
N SER A 22 13.40 6.63 -5.06
CA SER A 22 13.59 7.91 -5.75
C SER A 22 15.04 8.11 -6.19
N ALA A 23 16.03 7.79 -5.34
CA ALA A 23 17.44 7.84 -5.73
C ALA A 23 17.72 6.95 -6.96
N ILE A 24 17.21 5.72 -6.98
CA ILE A 24 17.33 4.81 -8.13
C ILE A 24 16.68 5.42 -9.38
N ALA A 25 15.48 6.00 -9.25
CA ALA A 25 14.77 6.63 -10.38
C ALA A 25 15.50 7.86 -10.93
N PHE A 26 16.15 8.67 -10.08
CA PHE A 26 16.91 9.85 -10.50
C PHE A 26 18.30 9.51 -11.08
N LEU A 27 18.96 8.46 -10.56
CA LEU A 27 20.26 8.00 -11.07
C LEU A 27 20.12 7.09 -12.30
N ALA A 28 18.95 6.49 -12.52
CA ALA A 28 18.67 5.72 -13.72
C ALA A 28 18.76 6.60 -14.97
N LYS A 29 19.55 6.16 -15.95
CA LYS A 29 19.66 6.84 -17.25
C LYS A 29 18.26 6.98 -17.87
N ARG A 30 17.86 8.23 -18.17
CA ARG A 30 16.56 8.62 -18.75
C ARG A 30 16.14 7.85 -20.01
N SER A 31 17.04 7.11 -20.67
CA SER A 31 16.72 6.30 -21.85
C SER A 31 16.23 4.88 -21.54
N ASN A 32 16.28 4.41 -20.29
CA ASN A 32 15.85 3.05 -19.95
C ASN A 32 14.37 2.99 -19.53
N TYR A 33 13.49 3.39 -20.44
CA TYR A 33 12.04 3.36 -20.24
C TYR A 33 11.52 1.96 -19.85
N ARG A 34 12.18 0.88 -20.29
CA ARG A 34 11.81 -0.49 -19.91
C ARG A 34 11.95 -0.72 -18.40
N PHE A 35 13.08 -0.31 -17.81
CA PHE A 35 13.28 -0.44 -16.37
C PHE A 35 12.27 0.41 -15.57
N LEU A 36 11.99 1.63 -16.03
CA LEU A 36 11.01 2.51 -15.40
C LEU A 36 9.60 1.91 -15.47
N SER A 37 9.15 1.43 -16.63
CA SER A 37 7.84 0.80 -16.80
C SER A 37 7.66 -0.45 -15.93
N ILE A 38 8.69 -1.30 -15.82
CA ILE A 38 8.64 -2.49 -14.97
C ILE A 38 8.53 -2.09 -13.49
N SER A 39 9.37 -1.14 -13.05
CA SER A 39 9.38 -0.67 -11.65
C SER A 39 8.05 -0.02 -11.26
N THR A 40 7.50 0.83 -12.12
CA THR A 40 6.20 1.49 -11.89
C THR A 40 5.05 0.48 -11.93
N GLY A 41 5.07 -0.46 -12.88
CA GLY A 41 4.07 -1.53 -12.96
C GLY A 41 4.08 -2.43 -11.73
N PHE A 42 5.27 -2.77 -11.21
CA PHE A 42 5.42 -3.52 -9.97
C PHE A 42 4.82 -2.76 -8.77
N SER A 43 5.14 -1.47 -8.63
CA SER A 43 4.58 -0.63 -7.56
C SER A 43 3.05 -0.54 -7.62
N ALA A 44 2.50 -0.33 -8.82
CA ALA A 44 1.06 -0.34 -9.04
C ALA A 44 0.42 -1.68 -8.69
N GLY A 45 1.05 -2.80 -9.07
CA GLY A 45 0.58 -4.15 -8.75
C GLY A 45 0.54 -4.44 -7.24
N VAL A 46 1.60 -4.09 -6.50
CA VAL A 46 1.63 -4.23 -5.04
C VAL A 46 0.52 -3.42 -4.39
N MET A 47 0.29 -2.18 -4.83
CA MET A 47 -0.77 -1.34 -4.28
C MET A 47 -2.17 -1.88 -4.59
N LEU A 48 -2.41 -2.40 -5.79
CA LEU A 48 -3.68 -3.05 -6.12
C LEU A 48 -3.95 -4.27 -5.23
N TYR A 49 -2.94 -5.09 -4.97
CA TYR A 49 -3.05 -6.23 -4.06
C TYR A 49 -3.40 -5.77 -2.64
N VAL A 50 -2.65 -4.82 -2.09
CA VAL A 50 -2.90 -4.29 -0.74
C VAL A 50 -4.30 -3.70 -0.63
N SER A 51 -4.74 -2.91 -1.61
CA SER A 51 -6.07 -2.29 -1.61
C SER A 51 -7.20 -3.32 -1.69
N PHE A 52 -7.17 -4.24 -2.65
CA PHE A 52 -8.32 -5.13 -2.91
C PHE A 52 -8.31 -6.43 -2.12
N VAL A 53 -7.15 -6.93 -1.72
CA VAL A 53 -7.05 -8.22 -1.02
C VAL A 53 -6.93 -8.00 0.48
N GLU A 54 -6.16 -7.00 0.92
CA GLU A 54 -5.98 -6.77 2.36
C GLU A 54 -6.95 -5.74 2.93
N ILE A 55 -6.96 -4.52 2.38
CA ILE A 55 -7.70 -3.39 2.98
C ILE A 55 -9.20 -3.58 2.77
N PHE A 56 -9.64 -3.96 1.57
CA PHE A 56 -11.06 -4.13 1.25
C PHE A 56 -11.73 -5.16 2.18
N VAL A 57 -11.09 -6.31 2.41
CA VAL A 57 -11.63 -7.37 3.28
C VAL A 57 -11.67 -6.92 4.74
N LYS A 58 -10.57 -6.33 5.25
CA LYS A 58 -10.53 -5.76 6.60
C LYS A 58 -11.60 -4.68 6.80
N GLY A 59 -11.86 -3.89 5.75
CA GLY A 59 -12.94 -2.89 5.71
C GLY A 59 -14.32 -3.54 5.82
N THR A 60 -14.59 -4.59 5.05
CA THR A 60 -15.84 -5.36 5.15
C THR A 60 -16.04 -5.87 6.56
N ASP A 61 -15.04 -6.52 7.15
CA ASP A 61 -15.13 -7.11 8.49
C ASP A 61 -15.47 -6.04 9.54
N ALA A 62 -14.77 -4.90 9.49
CA ALA A 62 -15.02 -3.77 10.41
C ALA A 62 -16.41 -3.16 10.22
N LEU A 63 -16.89 -3.03 8.98
CA LEU A 63 -18.22 -2.47 8.69
C LEU A 63 -19.35 -3.44 9.03
N VAL A 64 -19.15 -4.75 8.84
CA VAL A 64 -20.10 -5.79 9.25
C VAL A 64 -20.21 -5.86 10.77
N GLU A 65 -19.10 -5.69 11.50
CA GLU A 65 -19.11 -5.60 12.95
C GLU A 65 -19.94 -4.39 13.43
N ALA A 66 -19.82 -3.23 12.76
CA ALA A 66 -20.50 -2.01 13.15
C ALA A 66 -21.98 -1.92 12.69
N TYR A 67 -22.31 -2.40 11.49
CA TYR A 67 -23.62 -2.19 10.84
C TYR A 67 -24.41 -3.50 10.58
N GLY A 68 -23.84 -4.65 10.93
CA GLY A 68 -24.43 -5.96 10.69
C GLY A 68 -24.24 -6.48 9.26
N ASN A 69 -24.56 -7.75 9.04
CA ASN A 69 -24.25 -8.47 7.79
C ASN A 69 -24.84 -7.82 6.52
N TYR A 70 -26.08 -7.31 6.57
CA TYR A 70 -26.73 -6.74 5.40
C TYR A 70 -26.17 -5.36 5.03
N TRP A 71 -26.18 -4.43 5.98
CA TRP A 71 -25.74 -3.06 5.73
C TRP A 71 -24.21 -2.93 5.63
N GLY A 72 -23.45 -3.75 6.36
CA GLY A 72 -21.98 -3.74 6.29
C GLY A 72 -21.45 -4.09 4.91
N HIS A 73 -22.01 -5.11 4.25
CA HIS A 73 -21.63 -5.45 2.87
C HIS A 73 -22.09 -4.40 1.85
N TRP A 74 -23.26 -3.78 2.07
CA TRP A 74 -23.81 -2.79 1.13
C TRP A 74 -23.07 -1.45 1.16
N ILE A 75 -22.56 -1.04 2.33
CA ILE A 75 -21.80 0.21 2.50
C ILE A 75 -20.35 0.06 2.02
N ASN A 76 -19.77 -1.15 2.13
CA ASN A 76 -18.41 -1.41 1.67
C ASN A 76 -18.30 -1.75 0.17
N ALA A 77 -19.44 -1.97 -0.51
CA ALA A 77 -19.52 -2.24 -1.94
C ALA A 77 -19.32 -0.98 -2.80
#